data_AF-A0A3B4AAG7-F1
#
_entry.id   AF-A0A3B4AAG7-F1
#
_cell.length_a   1.000
_cell.length_b   1.000
_cell.length_c   1.000
_cell.angle_alpha   90.00
_cell.angle_beta   90.00
_cell.angle_gamma   90.00
#
_symmetry.space_group_name_H-M   'P 1'
#
loop_
_entity.id
_entity.type
_entity.pdbx_description
1 polymer ?
#
loop_
_entity_poly.entity_id
_entity_poly.type
_entity_poly.pdbx_seq_one_letter_code
_entity_poly.pdbx_strand_id
1 'polypeptide(L)'
;TPPTSAWPAVCGTAWGTMSICGRGETPLLCKSTWGHCSIYNRTLPEGFSYRRLYLQLDEGCLTFNANPQEGIGYFLSKGILVDHPTELAKFIFYTRRLNWKMLRIYLDERRDVLDELVTLHNFSNQFLPNALRDFFRHIHAPEERGEYLETLITKFSHRFCTCNPGLVRELGLSPGKCGDSIQLNFIFVTPKITTTQQQLSRRAFMFGLMVDFG
;
A
#
# COMPACT_ATOMS: atom_id res chain seq x y z
N THR A 1 -21.01 -38.70 -20.33
CA THR A 1 -21.45 -37.80 -19.23
C THR A 1 -20.41 -37.88 -18.13
N PRO A 2 -20.00 -36.75 -17.54
CA PRO A 2 -18.63 -36.52 -17.08
C PRO A 2 -18.25 -37.27 -15.78
N PRO A 3 -16.95 -37.34 -15.47
CA PRO A 3 -16.37 -38.28 -14.53
C PRO A 3 -16.19 -37.73 -13.11
N THR A 4 -16.17 -38.69 -12.18
CA THR A 4 -15.27 -38.85 -11.02
C THR A 4 -14.73 -37.62 -10.31
N SER A 5 -15.20 -37.47 -9.06
CA SER A 5 -14.56 -36.75 -7.96
C SER A 5 -13.08 -37.14 -7.80
N ALA A 6 -12.19 -36.17 -7.97
CA ALA A 6 -10.84 -36.23 -7.43
C ALA A 6 -10.44 -34.82 -6.99
N TRP A 7 -10.41 -34.62 -5.68
CA TRP A 7 -9.81 -33.45 -5.05
C TRP A 7 -8.31 -33.42 -5.37
N PRO A 8 -7.69 -32.29 -5.75
CA PRO A 8 -6.25 -32.17 -5.70
C PRO A 8 -5.81 -32.00 -4.25
N ALA A 9 -4.95 -32.91 -3.82
CA ALA A 9 -4.37 -33.03 -2.51
C ALA A 9 -3.76 -31.72 -1.99
N VAL A 10 -4.05 -31.43 -0.73
CA VAL A 10 -3.25 -30.54 0.11
C VAL A 10 -1.88 -31.20 0.30
N CYS A 11 -0.86 -30.70 -0.38
CA CYS A 11 0.52 -30.97 -0.01
C CYS A 11 1.06 -29.75 0.72
N GLY A 12 0.94 -29.78 2.04
CA GLY A 12 1.72 -28.90 2.90
C GLY A 12 3.14 -29.48 3.03
N THR A 13 4.15 -28.63 2.85
CA THR A 13 5.39 -28.72 3.61
C THR A 13 5.91 -27.32 3.91
N ALA A 14 6.37 -27.20 5.15
CA ALA A 14 7.02 -26.07 5.75
C ALA A 14 8.30 -25.65 4.99
N TRP A 15 8.57 -24.33 4.98
CA TRP A 15 9.88 -23.68 4.89
C TRP A 15 11.00 -24.44 4.13
N GLY A 16 11.30 -24.05 2.89
CA GLY A 16 12.56 -24.40 2.22
C GLY A 16 12.41 -24.76 0.74
N THR A 17 12.98 -23.93 -0.13
CA THR A 17 13.26 -24.18 -1.56
C THR A 17 12.09 -24.66 -2.43
N MET A 18 11.32 -23.72 -2.98
CA MET A 18 10.43 -23.99 -4.11
C MET A 18 11.24 -24.27 -5.38
N SER A 19 11.29 -25.55 -5.76
CA SER A 19 11.60 -25.96 -7.14
C SER A 19 10.42 -25.61 -8.03
N ILE A 20 10.66 -24.78 -9.05
CA ILE A 20 9.64 -24.37 -10.03
C ILE A 20 9.54 -25.45 -11.11
N CYS A 21 8.58 -26.35 -10.98
CA CYS A 21 8.17 -27.28 -12.03
C CYS A 21 6.72 -26.97 -12.44
N GLY A 22 6.50 -26.43 -13.65
CA GLY A 22 5.15 -26.32 -14.21
C GLY A 22 4.96 -25.18 -15.22
N ARG A 23 4.80 -25.53 -16.51
CA ARG A 23 4.66 -24.61 -17.66
C ARG A 23 3.43 -23.68 -17.65
N GLY A 24 2.52 -23.81 -16.68
CA GLY A 24 1.29 -22.99 -16.57
C GLY A 24 1.20 -22.10 -15.33
N GLU A 25 2.11 -22.24 -14.37
CA GLU A 25 1.99 -21.58 -13.05
C GLU A 25 2.78 -20.27 -12.97
N THR A 26 3.77 -20.08 -13.86
CA THR A 26 4.69 -18.94 -13.78
C THR A 26 4.02 -17.56 -13.94
N PRO A 27 3.00 -17.35 -14.80
CA PRO A 27 2.31 -16.05 -14.87
C PRO A 27 1.48 -15.78 -13.61
N LEU A 28 0.84 -16.83 -13.08
CA LEU A 28 0.04 -16.75 -11.86
C LEU A 28 0.92 -16.42 -10.66
N LEU A 29 2.10 -17.05 -10.58
CA LEU A 29 3.05 -16.80 -9.50
C LEU A 29 3.59 -15.35 -9.53
N CYS A 30 3.96 -14.84 -10.71
CA CYS A 30 4.35 -13.43 -10.86
C CYS A 30 3.25 -12.48 -10.39
N LYS A 31 2.03 -12.66 -10.89
CA LYS A 31 0.89 -11.81 -10.55
C LYS A 31 0.43 -11.97 -9.11
N SER A 32 0.61 -13.14 -8.49
CA SER A 32 0.29 -13.32 -7.07
C SER A 32 1.31 -12.65 -6.16
N THR A 33 2.59 -12.66 -6.54
CA THR A 33 3.67 -12.13 -5.71
C THR A 33 3.85 -10.62 -5.88
N TRP A 34 3.74 -10.12 -7.11
CA TRP A 34 3.80 -8.70 -7.44
C TRP A 34 2.50 -8.31 -8.14
N GLY A 35 1.45 -8.00 -7.35
CA GLY A 35 0.08 -7.85 -7.83
C GLY A 35 -0.13 -6.84 -8.97
N HIS A 36 0.77 -5.88 -9.13
CA HIS A 36 0.80 -4.97 -10.27
C HIS A 36 2.22 -4.85 -10.81
N CYS A 37 2.36 -4.82 -12.14
CA CYS A 37 3.56 -4.40 -12.87
C CYS A 37 3.08 -3.82 -14.20
N SER A 38 3.64 -2.70 -14.66
CA SER A 38 3.18 -2.07 -15.90
C SER A 38 3.33 -2.98 -17.13
N ILE A 39 4.33 -3.87 -17.14
CA ILE A 39 4.52 -4.87 -18.19
C ILE A 39 3.35 -5.86 -18.33
N TYR A 40 2.52 -6.05 -17.29
CA TYR A 40 1.36 -6.94 -17.37
C TYR A 40 0.24 -6.41 -18.27
N ASN A 41 0.18 -5.09 -18.47
CA ASN A 41 -0.88 -4.42 -19.21
C ASN A 41 -0.42 -3.99 -20.62
N ARG A 42 0.74 -4.48 -21.06
CA ARG A 42 1.37 -4.14 -22.34
C ARG A 42 1.47 -5.36 -23.24
N THR A 43 1.63 -5.12 -24.53
CA THR A 43 2.05 -6.16 -25.46
C THR A 43 3.42 -6.67 -25.04
N LEU A 44 3.52 -7.96 -24.77
CA LEU A 44 4.76 -8.58 -24.31
C LEU A 44 5.78 -8.60 -25.46
N PRO A 45 7.06 -8.28 -25.19
CA PRO A 45 8.12 -8.34 -26.20
C PRO A 45 8.29 -9.77 -26.76
N GLU A 46 8.83 -9.87 -27.98
CA GLU A 46 9.23 -11.16 -28.53
C GLU A 46 10.24 -11.86 -27.62
N GLY A 47 10.04 -13.15 -27.36
CA GLY A 47 10.89 -13.93 -26.46
C GLY A 47 10.65 -13.66 -24.96
N PHE A 48 9.57 -12.96 -24.59
CA PHE A 48 9.20 -12.75 -23.19
C PHE A 48 9.00 -14.08 -22.45
N SER A 49 9.48 -14.14 -21.19
CA SER A 49 9.36 -15.30 -20.32
C SER A 49 8.99 -14.86 -18.91
N TYR A 50 7.88 -15.37 -18.39
CA TYR A 50 7.45 -15.12 -17.00
C TYR A 50 8.47 -15.61 -15.98
N ARG A 51 9.20 -16.69 -16.26
CA ARG A 51 10.30 -17.15 -15.40
C ARG A 51 11.41 -16.10 -15.33
N ARG A 52 11.78 -15.50 -16.47
CA ARG A 52 12.78 -14.42 -16.50
C ARG A 52 12.26 -13.19 -15.78
N LEU A 53 11.01 -12.80 -16.01
CA LEU A 53 10.39 -11.68 -15.32
C LEU A 53 10.37 -11.88 -13.81
N TYR A 54 10.02 -13.08 -13.33
CA TYR A 54 10.04 -13.42 -11.91
C TYR A 54 11.42 -13.16 -11.28
N LEU A 55 12.48 -13.63 -11.93
CA LEU A 55 13.85 -13.44 -11.45
C LEU A 55 14.25 -11.97 -11.43
N GLN A 56 13.88 -11.21 -12.47
CA GLN A 56 14.14 -9.78 -12.52
C GLN A 56 13.34 -9.00 -11.47
N LEU A 57 12.12 -9.43 -11.17
CA LEU A 57 11.30 -8.85 -10.12
C LEU A 57 11.89 -9.09 -8.73
N ASP A 58 12.37 -10.31 -8.48
CA ASP A 58 13.02 -10.66 -7.22
C ASP A 58 14.35 -9.92 -7.06
N GLU A 59 15.19 -9.88 -8.10
CA GLU A 59 16.43 -9.09 -8.13
C GLU A 59 16.16 -7.60 -7.87
N GLY A 60 15.22 -6.99 -8.61
CA GLY A 60 14.90 -5.58 -8.42
C GLY A 60 14.33 -5.27 -7.04
N CYS A 61 13.61 -6.21 -6.41
CA CYS A 61 13.18 -6.04 -5.01
C CYS A 61 14.35 -6.10 -4.03
N LEU A 62 15.32 -6.99 -4.25
CA LEU A 62 16.56 -7.02 -3.45
C LEU A 62 17.35 -5.72 -3.62
N THR A 63 17.48 -5.22 -4.84
CA THR A 63 18.12 -3.92 -5.12
C THR A 63 17.37 -2.78 -4.43
N PHE A 64 16.04 -2.73 -4.53
CA PHE A 64 15.22 -1.72 -3.83
C PHE A 64 15.42 -1.76 -2.31
N ASN A 65 15.51 -2.96 -1.74
CA ASN A 65 15.70 -3.14 -0.30
C ASN A 65 17.09 -2.71 0.18
N ALA A 66 18.07 -2.59 -0.72
CA ALA A 66 19.39 -2.02 -0.43
C ALA A 66 19.43 -0.51 -0.71
N ASN A 67 18.91 -0.09 -1.87
CA ASN A 67 18.79 1.30 -2.30
C ASN A 67 17.49 1.50 -3.09
N PRO A 68 16.51 2.27 -2.57
CA PRO A 68 15.21 2.40 -3.21
C PRO A 68 15.26 3.04 -4.60
N GLN A 69 16.14 4.03 -4.79
CA GLN A 69 16.26 4.74 -6.07
C GLN A 69 16.85 3.84 -7.16
N GLU A 70 17.89 3.08 -6.81
CA GLU A 70 18.47 2.08 -7.71
C GLU A 70 17.49 0.95 -8.03
N GLY A 71 16.69 0.50 -7.05
CA GLY A 71 15.68 -0.53 -7.27
C GLY A 71 14.58 -0.11 -8.24
N ILE A 72 14.02 1.10 -8.06
CA ILE A 72 13.05 1.64 -9.04
C ILE A 72 13.72 1.85 -10.39
N GLY A 73 14.92 2.45 -10.42
CA GLY A 73 15.71 2.61 -11.65
C GLY A 73 15.95 1.28 -12.38
N TYR A 74 16.21 0.20 -11.65
CA TYR A 74 16.34 -1.15 -12.20
C TYR A 74 15.04 -1.58 -12.87
N PHE A 75 13.88 -1.49 -12.20
CA PHE A 75 12.61 -1.89 -12.79
C PHE A 75 12.25 -1.10 -14.05
N LEU A 76 12.54 0.20 -14.06
CA LEU A 76 12.35 1.08 -15.21
C LEU A 76 13.28 0.67 -16.38
N SER A 77 14.57 0.42 -16.09
CA SER A 77 15.56 0.01 -17.10
C SER A 77 15.22 -1.32 -17.77
N LYS A 78 14.57 -2.25 -17.04
CA LYS A 78 14.11 -3.54 -17.56
C LYS A 78 12.74 -3.45 -18.25
N GLY A 79 12.11 -2.28 -18.28
CA GLY A 79 10.77 -2.08 -18.85
C GLY A 79 9.65 -2.77 -18.06
N ILE A 80 9.91 -3.16 -16.81
CA ILE A 80 8.95 -3.82 -15.92
C ILE A 80 7.93 -2.81 -15.42
N LEU A 81 8.41 -1.62 -15.06
CA LEU A 81 7.63 -0.48 -14.61
C LEU A 81 7.79 0.71 -15.57
N VAL A 82 6.90 1.66 -15.42
CA VAL A 82 6.92 2.96 -16.10
C VAL A 82 7.12 4.02 -15.04
N ASP A 83 7.89 5.06 -15.37
CA ASP A 83 8.04 6.21 -14.49
C ASP A 83 6.79 7.09 -14.58
N HIS A 84 5.69 6.58 -14.04
CA HIS A 84 4.43 7.27 -13.90
C HIS A 84 3.94 7.08 -12.46
N PRO A 85 3.58 8.15 -11.73
CA PRO A 85 3.29 8.06 -10.29
C PRO A 85 2.22 7.01 -9.96
N THR A 86 1.13 6.98 -10.71
CA THR A 86 0.05 6.00 -10.57
C THR A 86 0.51 4.55 -10.75
N GLU A 87 1.44 4.28 -11.67
CA GLU A 87 1.92 2.92 -11.94
C GLU A 87 2.89 2.44 -10.87
N LEU A 88 3.76 3.33 -10.40
CA LEU A 88 4.66 3.08 -9.27
C LEU A 88 3.86 2.87 -7.98
N ALA A 89 2.86 3.70 -7.72
CA ALA A 89 1.97 3.58 -6.57
C ALA A 89 1.22 2.24 -6.56
N LYS A 90 0.67 1.81 -7.70
CA LYS A 90 0.03 0.48 -7.81
C LYS A 90 1.03 -0.64 -7.54
N PHE A 91 2.22 -0.58 -8.12
CA PHE A 91 3.26 -1.59 -7.88
C PHE A 91 3.53 -1.73 -6.38
N ILE A 92 3.79 -0.61 -5.71
CA ILE A 92 4.04 -0.53 -4.27
C ILE A 92 2.84 -1.05 -3.47
N PHE A 93 1.62 -0.64 -3.82
CA PHE A 93 0.40 -1.00 -3.07
C PHE A 93 0.11 -2.51 -3.10
N TYR A 94 0.37 -3.16 -4.23
CA TYR A 94 0.03 -4.57 -4.43
C TYR A 94 1.19 -5.55 -4.19
N THR A 95 2.39 -5.06 -3.90
CA THR A 95 3.54 -5.91 -3.54
C THR A 95 3.78 -5.93 -2.04
N ARG A 96 4.19 -7.09 -1.51
CA ARG A 96 4.63 -7.25 -0.11
C ARG A 96 6.14 -7.50 0.02
N ARG A 97 6.87 -7.37 -1.10
CA ARG A 97 8.29 -7.75 -1.20
C ARG A 97 9.26 -6.60 -0.89
N LEU A 98 8.75 -5.38 -0.80
CA LEU A 98 9.55 -4.18 -0.53
C LEU A 98 9.73 -3.97 0.97
N ASN A 99 10.94 -3.63 1.36
CA ASN A 99 11.28 -3.25 2.72
C ASN A 99 10.64 -1.90 3.04
N TRP A 100 9.85 -1.85 4.10
CA TRP A 100 9.10 -0.65 4.48
C TRP A 100 9.98 0.54 4.87
N LYS A 101 11.19 0.30 5.41
CA LYS A 101 12.14 1.39 5.73
C LYS A 101 12.62 2.07 4.46
N MET A 102 12.99 1.28 3.45
CA MET A 102 13.39 1.81 2.14
C MET A 102 12.22 2.43 1.38
N LEU A 103 11.04 1.84 1.50
CA LEU A 103 9.83 2.41 0.92
C LEU A 103 9.53 3.80 1.48
N ARG A 104 9.73 4.00 2.79
CA ARG A 104 9.56 5.32 3.40
C ARG A 104 10.51 6.36 2.82
N ILE A 105 11.80 6.02 2.70
CA ILE A 105 12.81 6.91 2.11
C ILE A 105 12.40 7.30 0.69
N TYR A 106 11.96 6.31 -0.10
CA TYR A 106 11.48 6.55 -1.46
C TYR A 106 10.28 7.50 -1.52
N LEU A 107 9.27 7.28 -0.67
CA LEU A 107 8.02 8.06 -0.67
C LEU A 107 8.19 9.48 -0.11
N ASP A 108 9.19 9.70 0.74
CA ASP A 108 9.54 11.05 1.23
C ASP A 108 10.15 11.91 0.11
N GLU A 109 10.96 11.30 -0.75
CA GLU A 109 11.53 11.94 -1.95
C GLU A 109 10.49 12.07 -3.08
N ARG A 110 9.73 11.00 -3.35
CA ARG A 110 8.69 10.94 -4.41
C ARG A 110 7.29 11.14 -3.84
N ARG A 111 7.03 12.37 -3.38
CA ARG A 111 5.72 12.77 -2.79
C ARG A 111 4.54 12.61 -3.77
N ASP A 112 4.80 12.74 -5.07
CA ASP A 112 3.85 12.46 -6.16
C ASP A 112 3.38 11.00 -6.15
N VAL A 113 4.28 10.05 -5.92
CA VAL A 113 3.94 8.62 -5.79
C VAL A 113 3.18 8.36 -4.49
N LEU A 114 3.55 9.03 -3.40
CA LEU A 114 2.83 8.95 -2.12
C LEU A 114 1.38 9.42 -2.26
N ASP A 115 1.13 10.51 -3.00
CA ASP A 115 -0.22 11.00 -3.26
C ASP A 115 -1.08 9.96 -3.98
N GLU A 116 -0.55 9.37 -5.06
CA GLU A 116 -1.24 8.29 -5.77
C GLU A 116 -1.41 7.02 -4.90
N LEU A 117 -0.46 6.71 -4.02
CA LEU A 117 -0.56 5.57 -3.12
C LEU A 117 -1.72 5.73 -2.12
N VAL A 118 -1.90 6.95 -1.59
CA VAL A 118 -3.01 7.27 -0.69
C VAL A 118 -4.34 7.16 -1.42
N THR A 119 -4.41 7.56 -2.69
CA THR A 119 -5.66 7.49 -3.48
C THR A 119 -6.07 6.06 -3.85
N LEU A 120 -5.20 5.06 -3.70
CA LEU A 120 -5.56 3.65 -3.87
C LEU A 120 -6.36 3.09 -2.69
N HIS A 121 -6.28 3.72 -1.51
CA HIS A 121 -7.04 3.28 -0.34
C HIS A 121 -8.53 3.67 -0.47
N ASN A 122 -9.42 2.73 -0.18
CA ASN A 122 -10.86 2.99 -0.12
C ASN A 122 -11.35 2.91 1.33
N PHE A 123 -11.71 4.07 1.89
CA PHE A 123 -12.20 4.20 3.26
C PHE A 123 -13.72 4.43 3.34
N SER A 124 -14.43 4.20 2.24
CA SER A 124 -15.88 4.43 2.20
C SER A 124 -16.57 3.53 3.22
N ASN A 125 -17.47 4.09 4.03
CA ASN A 125 -18.21 3.40 5.08
C ASN A 125 -17.34 2.72 6.15
N GLN A 126 -16.06 3.10 6.28
CA GLN A 126 -15.20 2.59 7.33
C GLN A 126 -15.24 3.48 8.56
N PHE A 127 -15.21 2.85 9.73
CA PHE A 127 -14.98 3.54 10.99
C PHE A 127 -13.55 4.12 11.01
N LEU A 128 -13.41 5.40 11.37
CA LEU A 128 -12.15 6.14 11.25
C LEU A 128 -10.96 5.43 11.93
N PRO A 129 -11.04 4.95 13.19
CA PRO A 129 -9.96 4.17 13.80
C PRO A 129 -9.53 2.93 13.00
N ASN A 130 -10.48 2.24 12.36
CA ASN A 130 -10.18 1.06 11.53
C ASN A 130 -9.48 1.46 10.23
N ALA A 131 -9.99 2.50 9.55
CA ALA A 131 -9.38 3.05 8.34
C ALA A 131 -7.95 3.53 8.60
N LEU A 132 -7.73 4.23 9.72
CA LEU A 132 -6.41 4.72 10.11
C LEU A 132 -5.45 3.57 10.42
N ARG A 133 -5.93 2.52 11.10
CA ARG A 133 -5.15 1.31 11.37
C ARG A 133 -4.74 0.60 10.08
N ASP A 134 -5.67 0.44 9.16
CA ASP A 134 -5.40 -0.23 7.88
C ASP A 134 -4.45 0.58 7.01
N PHE A 135 -4.54 1.92 7.04
CA PHE A 135 -3.61 2.82 6.37
C PHE A 135 -2.18 2.68 6.89
N PHE A 136 -1.98 2.79 8.21
CA PHE A 136 -0.65 2.70 8.80
C PHE A 136 -0.07 1.29 8.78
N ARG A 137 -0.90 0.24 8.73
CA ARG A 137 -0.42 -1.13 8.49
C ARG A 137 0.22 -1.29 7.12
N HIS A 138 -0.32 -0.63 6.08
CA HIS A 138 0.21 -0.73 4.73
C HIS A 138 1.43 0.17 4.49
N ILE A 139 1.39 1.42 4.97
CA ILE A 139 2.47 2.40 4.73
C ILE A 139 3.59 2.32 5.78
N HIS A 140 3.35 1.59 6.88
CA HIS A 140 4.21 1.49 8.06
C HIS A 140 4.45 2.85 8.72
N ALA A 141 3.79 3.08 9.86
CA ALA A 141 3.95 4.31 10.63
C ALA A 141 5.42 4.54 11.04
N PRO A 142 5.92 5.79 10.99
CA PRO A 142 7.24 6.12 11.52
C PRO A 142 7.34 5.92 13.03
N GLU A 143 8.50 5.40 13.48
CA GLU A 143 8.80 5.20 14.91
C GLU A 143 8.96 6.55 15.63
N GLU A 144 9.55 7.53 14.94
CA GLU A 144 9.73 8.89 15.45
C GLU A 144 8.62 9.84 14.98
N ARG A 145 8.22 10.75 15.88
CA ARG A 145 7.33 11.85 15.52
C ARG A 145 8.13 12.86 14.67
N GLY A 146 7.66 13.14 13.46
CA GLY A 146 8.28 14.12 12.57
C GLY A 146 7.33 14.63 11.48
N GLU A 147 7.83 15.53 10.64
CA GLU A 147 7.09 16.16 9.53
C GLU A 147 6.44 15.12 8.60
N TYR A 148 7.11 13.99 8.37
CA TYR A 148 6.60 12.90 7.56
C TYR A 148 5.31 12.28 8.13
N LEU A 149 5.23 12.09 9.45
CA LEU A 149 4.02 11.59 10.10
C LEU A 149 2.86 12.57 9.93
N GLU A 150 3.12 13.86 10.14
CA GLU A 150 2.09 14.91 9.96
C GLU A 150 1.58 14.95 8.52
N THR A 151 2.48 14.76 7.56
CA THR A 151 2.15 14.64 6.13
C THR A 151 1.25 13.44 5.87
N LEU A 152 1.57 12.27 6.42
CA LEU A 152 0.76 11.06 6.27
C LEU A 152 -0.65 11.22 6.87
N ILE A 153 -0.76 11.79 8.07
CA ILE A 153 -2.06 12.04 8.72
C ILE A 153 -2.91 13.01 7.87
N THR A 154 -2.27 14.04 7.34
CA THR A 154 -2.92 15.05 6.50
C THR A 154 -3.49 14.42 5.23
N LYS A 155 -2.66 13.64 4.51
CA LYS A 155 -3.07 12.93 3.30
C LYS A 155 -4.16 11.89 3.58
N PHE A 156 -4.01 11.10 4.65
CA PHE A 156 -5.03 10.15 5.10
C PHE A 156 -6.38 10.81 5.29
N SER A 157 -6.42 11.93 6.00
CA SER A 157 -7.68 12.56 6.38
C SER A 157 -8.37 13.23 5.20
N HIS A 158 -7.59 13.85 4.30
CA HIS A 158 -8.12 14.32 3.01
C HIS A 158 -8.78 13.18 2.24
N ARG A 159 -8.12 12.02 2.17
CA ARG A 159 -8.66 10.83 1.51
C ARG A 159 -9.89 10.27 2.22
N PHE A 160 -9.87 10.19 3.54
CA PHE A 160 -10.99 9.70 4.35
C PHE A 160 -12.24 10.55 4.13
N CYS A 161 -12.10 11.88 4.10
CA CYS A 161 -13.20 12.80 3.80
C CYS A 161 -13.71 12.68 2.37
N THR A 162 -12.81 12.50 1.39
CA THR A 162 -13.17 12.28 -0.02
C THR A 162 -14.01 11.00 -0.18
N CYS A 163 -13.67 9.94 0.56
CA CYS A 163 -14.44 8.69 0.57
C CYS A 163 -15.77 8.79 1.35
N ASN A 164 -15.90 9.75 2.26
CA ASN A 164 -17.05 9.87 3.18
C ASN A 164 -17.69 11.27 3.13
N PRO A 165 -18.22 11.72 1.97
CA PRO A 165 -18.75 13.08 1.80
C PRO A 165 -20.00 13.36 2.66
N GLY A 166 -20.79 12.33 2.99
CA GLY A 166 -21.95 12.46 3.88
C GLY A 166 -21.54 12.88 5.29
N LEU A 167 -20.49 12.24 5.82
CA LEU A 167 -19.91 12.56 7.13
C LEU A 167 -19.35 13.99 7.16
N VAL A 168 -18.64 14.40 6.10
CA VAL A 168 -18.09 15.76 5.96
C VAL A 168 -19.21 16.80 6.07
N ARG A 169 -20.36 16.56 5.43
CA ARG A 169 -21.52 17.45 5.49
C ARG A 169 -22.15 17.50 6.89
N GLU A 170 -22.29 16.36 7.56
CA GLU A 170 -22.83 16.29 8.93
C GLU A 170 -21.96 17.02 9.96
N LEU A 171 -20.64 17.01 9.74
CA LEU A 171 -19.66 17.68 10.57
C LEU A 171 -19.53 19.18 10.25
N GLY A 172 -20.21 19.68 9.22
CA GLY A 172 -20.08 21.06 8.76
C GLY A 172 -18.70 21.40 8.20
N LEU A 173 -17.95 20.39 7.75
CA LEU A 173 -16.62 20.57 7.16
C LEU A 173 -16.74 20.92 5.67
N SER A 174 -15.88 21.79 5.18
CA SER A 174 -15.78 22.06 3.74
C SER A 174 -14.95 20.97 3.06
N PRO A 175 -15.42 20.33 1.98
CA PRO A 175 -14.75 19.18 1.34
C PRO A 175 -13.27 19.39 0.99
N GLY A 176 -12.88 20.62 0.64
CA GLY A 176 -11.49 20.96 0.27
C GLY A 176 -10.55 21.30 1.43
N LYS A 177 -10.99 21.25 2.70
CA LYS A 177 -10.18 21.65 3.87
C LYS A 177 -9.95 20.56 4.91
N CYS A 178 -10.36 19.33 4.64
CA CYS A 178 -10.20 18.22 5.60
C CYS A 178 -8.73 17.93 5.99
N GLY A 179 -7.77 18.37 5.17
CA GLY A 179 -6.34 18.29 5.49
C GLY A 179 -5.82 19.40 6.42
N ASP A 180 -6.61 20.42 6.72
CA ASP A 180 -6.19 21.51 7.58
C ASP A 180 -6.08 21.04 9.04
N SER A 181 -5.00 21.44 9.72
CA SER A 181 -4.72 21.03 11.10
C SER A 181 -5.87 21.27 12.09
N ILE A 182 -6.72 22.27 11.84
CA ILE A 182 -7.89 22.57 12.68
C ILE A 182 -9.00 21.52 12.46
N GLN A 183 -9.27 21.13 11.21
CA GLN A 183 -10.33 20.17 10.87
C GLN A 183 -9.92 18.73 11.21
N LEU A 184 -8.63 18.42 11.10
CA LEU A 184 -8.07 17.16 11.59
C LEU A 184 -8.33 16.95 13.09
N ASN A 185 -8.22 18.02 13.89
CA ASN A 185 -8.54 17.96 15.32
C ASN A 185 -10.03 17.67 15.55
N PHE A 186 -10.89 18.24 14.70
CA PHE A 186 -12.33 17.98 14.75
C PHE A 186 -12.65 16.52 14.45
N ILE A 187 -12.09 15.96 13.37
CA ILE A 187 -12.32 14.58 12.92
C ILE A 187 -11.95 13.55 14.02
N PHE A 188 -10.80 13.72 14.68
CA PHE A 188 -10.34 12.78 15.71
C PHE A 188 -11.00 12.96 17.09
N VAL A 189 -11.58 14.13 17.37
CA VAL A 189 -12.19 14.44 18.68
C VAL A 189 -13.72 14.32 18.66
N THR A 190 -14.36 14.26 17.48
CA THR A 190 -15.82 14.13 17.40
C THR A 190 -16.33 12.76 17.88
N PRO A 191 -17.21 12.71 18.90
CA PRO A 191 -17.69 11.47 19.52
C PRO A 191 -18.57 10.58 18.63
N LYS A 192 -19.01 11.10 17.46
CA LYS A 192 -19.70 10.31 16.44
C LYS A 192 -18.73 9.43 15.62
N ILE A 193 -17.45 9.81 15.60
CA ILE A 193 -16.40 9.22 14.77
C ILE A 193 -15.40 8.45 15.63
N THR A 194 -15.22 8.86 16.88
CA THR A 194 -14.45 8.14 17.90
C THR A 194 -15.39 7.81 19.06
N THR A 195 -15.38 6.56 19.54
CA THR A 195 -16.25 6.13 20.65
C THR A 195 -15.96 6.97 21.91
N THR A 196 -16.91 7.09 22.84
CA THR A 196 -16.84 7.92 24.07
C THR A 196 -15.62 7.66 24.98
N GLN A 197 -14.90 6.55 24.79
CA GLN A 197 -13.64 6.20 25.49
C GLN A 197 -12.37 6.73 24.78
N GLN A 198 -12.49 7.31 23.57
CA GLN A 198 -11.40 7.76 22.70
C GLN A 198 -11.46 9.26 22.38
N GLN A 199 -12.08 10.08 23.25
CA GLN A 199 -11.94 11.56 23.19
C GLN A 199 -10.54 12.00 23.65
N LEU A 200 -9.51 11.47 22.99
CA LEU A 200 -8.14 11.86 23.22
C LEU A 200 -7.84 13.07 22.32
N SER A 201 -7.12 14.06 22.86
CA SER A 201 -6.51 15.11 22.05
C SER A 201 -5.77 14.49 20.86
N ARG A 202 -5.73 15.16 19.70
CA ARG A 202 -4.94 14.75 18.50
C ARG A 202 -3.62 14.06 18.87
N ARG A 203 -2.90 14.65 19.83
CA ARG A 203 -1.61 14.17 20.33
C ARG A 203 -1.68 12.85 21.10
N ALA A 204 -2.72 12.62 21.88
CA ALA A 204 -2.90 11.40 22.66
C ALA A 204 -3.55 10.27 21.84
N PHE A 205 -4.45 10.59 20.89
CA PHE A 205 -5.02 9.60 19.98
C PHE A 205 -3.97 9.05 19.02
N MET A 206 -3.19 9.94 18.39
CA MET A 206 -2.08 9.54 17.52
C MET A 206 -0.99 8.76 18.27
N PHE A 207 -0.72 9.10 19.53
CA PHE A 207 0.30 8.39 20.31
C PHE A 207 -0.20 7.05 20.84
N GLY A 208 -1.48 6.94 21.23
CA GLY A 208 -2.11 5.64 21.52
C GLY A 208 -2.04 4.71 20.29
N LEU A 209 -2.35 5.25 19.11
CA LEU A 209 -2.22 4.53 17.84
C LEU A 209 -0.78 4.42 17.31
N MET A 210 0.25 4.90 17.98
CA MET A 210 1.65 4.55 17.63
C MET A 210 2.17 3.50 18.60
N VAL A 211 1.77 3.56 19.87
CA VAL A 211 2.13 2.57 20.90
C VAL A 211 1.45 1.22 20.64
N ASP A 212 0.23 1.20 20.09
CA ASP A 212 -0.46 -0.06 19.72
C ASP A 212 0.03 -0.70 18.40
N PHE A 213 0.94 -0.04 17.67
CA PHE A 213 1.41 -0.45 16.34
C PHE A 213 2.89 -0.82 16.30
N GLY A 214 3.58 -0.72 17.44
CA GLY A 214 4.93 -1.26 17.66
C GLY A 214 4.92 -2.74 18.00
#